data_AF-A0A836HAX2-F1
#
_entry.id   AF-A0A836HAX2-F1
#
_cell.length_a   1.000
_cell.length_b   1.000
_cell.length_c   1.000
_cell.angle_alpha   90.00
_cell.angle_beta   90.00
_cell.angle_gamma   90.00
#
_symmetry.space_group_name_H-M   'P 1'
#
loop_
_entity.id
_entity.type
_entity.pdbx_description
1 polymer ?
#
loop_
_entity_poly.entity_id
_entity_poly.type
_entity_poly.pdbx_seq_one_letter_code
_entity_poly.pdbx_strand_id
1 'polypeptide(L)'
;MHALVTRRAAVWLRSSVFSQTIFDCACFVHASEGVVKRPSRRRYAAVNTRGRVGQAKELVDMMKKKPALEAQAFFDALLPRDKLDIMRLLSKRRKNRHSDRASCHLPKYYSVPFEKNYFFREEDVEEESTLGRGPGGQATNRRMQTAIVKHVPSGLIVKFSRFPSLWLNRRAARELLSLRLEEHLLGPASRLGKARVARERRRQQRQRTIAYLREKGARLHARDTRRCNWLAFLTGKSPLPRAAVSQMALEEDAAAVPVTTAVLFGSECNAWWPKLRAATERAAAATAADGSGGDDVPLFVQYLFPAVCPDSSRAERDEMEACKSNKAVRTNVWRALACFCEVFGLRLRHIPASAPTETSRAILEKDGLNWIEHRSRMIKNGSLTQLARTCWPRVYMSLRELGMTSEARAVALFFKKEVKAAAGSASVVWAAEALECLAEAVRRSKSPAAAQMSRVTFSRATRGE
;
A
#
# COMPACT_ATOMS: atom_id res chain seq x y z
N MET A 1 -4.14 -31.50 17.50
CA MET A 1 -5.27 -32.41 17.26
C MET A 1 -6.23 -31.66 16.32
N HIS A 2 -6.04 -31.66 15.00
CA HIS A 2 -6.05 -32.87 14.15
C HIS A 2 -7.25 -33.75 14.56
N ALA A 3 -8.19 -34.15 13.72
CA ALA A 3 -8.16 -34.35 12.29
C ALA A 3 -9.64 -34.67 11.94
N LEU A 4 -10.20 -34.18 10.83
CA LEU A 4 -10.32 -34.95 9.58
C LEU A 4 -11.32 -36.12 9.62
N VAL A 5 -12.03 -36.21 8.49
CA VAL A 5 -12.44 -37.44 7.78
C VAL A 5 -13.91 -37.87 7.93
N THR A 6 -14.66 -37.46 6.89
CA THR A 6 -15.56 -38.29 6.06
C THR A 6 -16.94 -38.64 6.60
N ARG A 7 -17.98 -38.91 5.79
CA ARG A 7 -18.12 -39.14 4.34
C ARG A 7 -19.59 -38.90 3.98
N ARG A 8 -19.83 -38.54 2.71
CA ARG A 8 -21.13 -38.54 2.02
C ARG A 8 -21.84 -39.90 2.15
N ALA A 9 -23.17 -39.88 2.22
CA ALA A 9 -24.02 -40.97 1.74
C ALA A 9 -25.24 -40.41 1.00
N ALA A 10 -25.52 -41.02 -0.15
CA ALA A 10 -26.58 -40.69 -1.09
C ALA A 10 -27.92 -41.32 -0.65
N VAL A 11 -29.04 -40.72 -1.06
CA VAL A 11 -30.32 -41.43 -1.13
C VAL A 11 -30.87 -41.29 -2.54
N TRP A 12 -30.96 -42.45 -3.18
CA TRP A 12 -31.57 -42.69 -4.48
C TRP A 12 -33.09 -42.82 -4.35
N LEU A 13 -33.75 -42.50 -5.47
CA LEU A 13 -35.18 -42.65 -5.73
C LEU A 13 -35.72 -44.05 -5.44
N ARG A 14 -36.99 -44.11 -4.99
CA ARG A 14 -37.91 -45.15 -5.45
C ARG A 14 -39.27 -44.57 -5.82
N SER A 15 -39.65 -44.97 -7.02
CA SER A 15 -40.91 -44.90 -7.72
C SER A 15 -42.03 -45.73 -7.10
N SER A 16 -43.23 -45.49 -7.63
CA SER A 16 -44.32 -46.46 -7.91
C SER A 16 -45.58 -46.24 -7.08
N VAL A 17 -46.58 -45.57 -7.65
CA VAL A 17 -47.82 -46.15 -8.23
C VAL A 17 -48.70 -46.79 -7.16
N PHE A 18 -49.86 -46.18 -6.92
CA PHE A 18 -51.07 -46.89 -6.53
C PHE A 18 -52.26 -46.39 -7.33
N SER A 19 -53.10 -47.34 -7.67
CA SER A 19 -54.08 -47.40 -8.74
C SER A 19 -55.44 -46.78 -8.41
N GLN A 20 -56.15 -46.48 -9.51
CA GLN A 20 -57.59 -46.69 -9.74
C GLN A 20 -58.63 -45.83 -9.04
N THR A 21 -59.36 -45.09 -9.86
CA THR A 21 -60.82 -45.29 -9.99
C THR A 21 -61.25 -44.87 -11.40
N ILE A 22 -61.74 -45.84 -12.18
CA ILE A 22 -62.51 -45.67 -13.40
C ILE A 22 -63.93 -46.05 -13.02
N PHE A 23 -64.87 -45.11 -13.10
CA PHE A 23 -66.24 -45.27 -13.62
C PHE A 23 -66.98 -43.96 -13.32
N ASP A 24 -67.09 -43.11 -14.34
CA ASP A 24 -68.36 -42.47 -14.69
C ASP A 24 -68.21 -41.72 -16.02
N CYS A 25 -68.92 -42.23 -17.01
CA CYS A 25 -69.10 -41.61 -18.31
C CYS A 25 -69.96 -40.34 -18.15
N ALA A 26 -69.33 -39.18 -18.28
CA ALA A 26 -70.01 -37.97 -18.71
C ALA A 26 -69.23 -37.39 -19.90
N CYS A 27 -69.83 -37.46 -21.08
CA CYS A 27 -69.34 -36.82 -22.30
C CYS A 27 -69.27 -35.30 -22.08
N PHE A 28 -68.08 -34.76 -21.85
CA PHE A 28 -67.81 -33.33 -21.99
C PHE A 28 -66.93 -33.10 -23.21
N VAL A 29 -67.56 -32.62 -24.28
CA VAL A 29 -66.90 -32.03 -25.44
C VAL A 29 -66.25 -30.74 -24.97
N HIS A 30 -64.93 -30.75 -24.72
CA HIS A 30 -64.20 -29.50 -24.54
C HIS A 30 -63.93 -28.85 -25.89
N ALA A 31 -64.48 -27.65 -26.04
CA ALA A 31 -64.22 -26.73 -27.14
C ALA A 31 -62.72 -26.53 -27.39
N SER A 32 -62.35 -26.42 -28.66
CA SER A 32 -60.99 -26.14 -29.12
C SER A 32 -60.56 -24.71 -28.73
N GLU A 33 -60.00 -24.53 -27.54
CA GLU A 33 -59.22 -23.35 -27.23
C GLU A 33 -57.79 -23.52 -27.73
N GLY A 34 -57.33 -22.56 -28.54
CA GLY A 34 -56.03 -22.60 -29.21
C GLY A 34 -54.88 -22.84 -28.24
N VAL A 35 -54.06 -23.85 -28.53
CA VAL A 35 -52.86 -24.19 -27.77
C VAL A 35 -51.93 -22.98 -27.70
N VAL A 36 -51.86 -22.34 -26.53
CA VAL A 36 -50.88 -21.29 -26.23
C VAL A 36 -49.49 -21.92 -26.29
N LYS A 37 -48.75 -21.69 -27.37
CA LYS A 37 -47.36 -22.17 -27.53
C LYS A 37 -46.51 -21.63 -26.37
N ARG A 38 -45.83 -22.53 -25.65
CA ARG A 38 -44.90 -22.17 -24.56
C ARG A 38 -43.85 -21.17 -25.08
N PRO A 39 -43.56 -20.08 -24.34
CA PRO A 39 -42.60 -19.07 -24.78
C PRO A 39 -41.18 -19.63 -24.92
N SER A 40 -40.46 -19.14 -25.93
CA SER A 40 -39.10 -19.57 -26.28
C SER A 40 -38.11 -19.39 -25.12
N ARG A 41 -37.41 -20.47 -24.74
CA ARG A 41 -36.34 -20.46 -23.71
C ARG A 41 -34.99 -19.93 -24.24
N ARG A 42 -34.92 -19.47 -25.49
CA ARG A 42 -33.66 -18.94 -26.06
C ARG A 42 -33.21 -17.72 -25.25
N ARG A 43 -31.91 -17.64 -24.95
CA ARG A 43 -31.30 -16.54 -24.16
C ARG A 43 -31.61 -15.14 -24.70
N TYR A 44 -31.83 -15.01 -26.00
CA TYR A 44 -32.15 -13.76 -26.69
C TYR A 44 -33.63 -13.58 -27.04
N ALA A 45 -34.53 -14.44 -26.55
CA ALA A 45 -35.96 -14.26 -26.74
C ALA A 45 -36.43 -12.93 -26.12
N ALA A 46 -37.41 -12.27 -26.74
CA ALA A 46 -37.92 -10.96 -26.29
C ALA A 46 -38.35 -10.98 -24.81
N VAL A 47 -38.95 -12.09 -24.37
CA VAL A 47 -39.37 -12.34 -22.97
C VAL A 47 -38.20 -12.37 -21.99
N ASN A 48 -37.01 -12.82 -22.42
CA ASN A 48 -35.83 -12.96 -21.56
C ASN A 48 -34.88 -11.75 -21.62
N THR A 49 -35.10 -10.83 -22.56
CA THR A 49 -34.23 -9.66 -22.82
C THR A 49 -34.91 -8.34 -22.48
N ARG A 50 -36.24 -8.25 -22.61
CA ARG A 50 -37.00 -7.10 -22.14
C ARG A 50 -37.23 -7.24 -20.63
N GLY A 51 -36.34 -6.65 -19.84
CA GLY A 51 -36.57 -6.50 -18.39
C GLY A 51 -37.82 -5.67 -18.09
N ARG A 52 -38.21 -5.54 -16.81
CA ARG A 52 -39.43 -4.84 -16.35
C ARG A 52 -39.64 -3.42 -16.88
N VAL A 53 -38.54 -2.71 -17.20
CA VAL A 53 -38.61 -1.38 -17.83
C VAL A 53 -39.24 -1.42 -19.23
N GLY A 54 -39.11 -2.53 -19.95
CA GLY A 54 -39.78 -2.77 -21.24
C GLY A 54 -41.29 -2.91 -21.06
N GLN A 55 -41.72 -3.74 -20.11
CA GLN A 55 -43.13 -3.94 -19.77
C GLN A 55 -43.82 -2.62 -19.36
N ALA A 56 -43.18 -1.82 -18.51
CA ALA A 56 -43.70 -0.50 -18.12
C ALA A 56 -43.81 0.47 -19.32
N LYS A 57 -42.92 0.39 -20.31
CA LYS A 57 -43.04 1.19 -21.54
C LYS A 57 -44.22 0.75 -22.40
N GLU A 58 -44.38 -0.56 -22.59
CA GLU A 58 -45.49 -1.14 -23.35
C GLU A 58 -46.84 -0.78 -22.72
N LEU A 59 -46.96 -0.89 -21.39
CA LEU A 59 -48.15 -0.45 -20.65
C LEU A 59 -48.45 1.04 -20.86
N VAL A 60 -47.43 1.90 -20.79
CA VAL A 60 -47.61 3.33 -21.06
C VAL A 60 -48.03 3.60 -22.51
N ASP A 61 -47.50 2.85 -23.48
CA ASP A 61 -47.87 3.03 -24.88
C ASP A 61 -49.28 2.49 -25.18
N MET A 62 -49.75 1.46 -24.46
CA MET A 62 -51.15 1.03 -24.48
C MET A 62 -52.08 2.07 -23.84
N MET A 63 -51.69 2.68 -22.71
CA MET A 63 -52.45 3.76 -22.09
C MET A 63 -52.63 4.96 -23.02
N LYS A 64 -51.61 5.32 -23.81
CA LYS A 64 -51.69 6.43 -24.77
C LYS A 64 -52.67 6.20 -25.93
N LYS A 65 -53.00 4.95 -26.25
CA LYS A 65 -53.92 4.60 -27.34
C LYS A 65 -55.38 4.62 -26.91
N LYS A 66 -55.66 4.68 -25.60
CA LYS A 66 -57.01 4.71 -25.02
C LYS A 66 -57.45 6.15 -24.74
N PRO A 67 -58.76 6.45 -24.76
CA PRO A 67 -59.26 7.74 -24.28
C PRO A 67 -58.97 7.91 -22.78
N ALA A 68 -58.91 9.15 -22.30
CA ALA A 68 -58.38 9.47 -20.97
C ALA A 68 -59.08 8.73 -19.81
N LEU A 69 -60.41 8.60 -19.88
CA LEU A 69 -61.21 7.90 -18.87
C LEU A 69 -60.90 6.39 -18.83
N GLU A 70 -60.80 5.76 -20.00
CA GLU A 70 -60.44 4.34 -20.10
C GLU A 70 -58.98 4.07 -19.74
N ALA A 71 -58.08 5.03 -20.02
CA ALA A 71 -56.68 4.92 -19.64
C ALA A 71 -56.49 4.98 -18.11
N GLN A 72 -57.32 5.77 -17.42
CA GLN A 72 -57.36 5.84 -15.96
C GLN A 72 -57.91 4.55 -15.35
N ALA A 73 -59.06 4.06 -15.84
CA ALA A 73 -59.62 2.77 -15.40
C ALA A 73 -58.64 1.61 -15.66
N PHE A 74 -57.95 1.63 -16.80
CA PHE A 74 -56.90 0.65 -17.11
C PHE A 74 -55.74 0.74 -16.14
N PHE A 75 -55.26 1.95 -15.82
CA PHE A 75 -54.20 2.13 -14.84
C PHE A 75 -54.62 1.63 -13.45
N ASP A 76 -55.85 1.92 -13.04
CA ASP A 76 -56.40 1.51 -11.74
C ASP A 76 -56.62 0.00 -11.64
N ALA A 77 -56.85 -0.69 -12.75
CA ALA A 77 -56.92 -2.14 -12.81
C ALA A 77 -55.54 -2.84 -12.76
N LEU A 78 -54.42 -2.11 -12.95
CA LEU A 78 -53.07 -2.71 -12.91
C LEU A 78 -52.65 -3.13 -11.50
N LEU A 79 -51.74 -4.11 -11.44
CA LEU A 79 -51.12 -4.54 -10.19
C LEU A 79 -50.36 -3.37 -9.52
N PRO A 80 -50.34 -3.28 -8.17
CA PRO A 80 -49.67 -2.21 -7.45
C PRO A 80 -48.20 -2.00 -7.85
N ARG A 81 -47.51 -3.08 -8.23
CA ARG A 81 -46.12 -3.02 -8.67
C ARG A 81 -45.94 -2.39 -10.05
N ASP A 82 -46.83 -2.70 -10.99
CA ASP A 82 -46.79 -2.14 -12.35
C ASP A 82 -47.16 -0.66 -12.33
N LYS A 83 -48.13 -0.28 -11.49
CA LYS A 83 -48.46 1.13 -11.20
C LYS A 83 -47.22 1.90 -10.71
N LEU A 84 -46.47 1.35 -9.76
CA LEU A 84 -45.24 1.97 -9.23
C LEU A 84 -44.17 2.12 -10.31
N ASP A 85 -43.96 1.11 -11.16
CA ASP A 85 -42.96 1.15 -12.21
C ASP A 85 -43.32 2.14 -13.33
N ILE A 86 -44.62 2.25 -13.68
CA ILE A 86 -45.14 3.30 -14.57
C ILE A 86 -44.91 4.69 -13.94
N MET A 87 -45.26 4.88 -12.67
CA MET A 87 -45.07 6.16 -11.98
C MET A 87 -43.59 6.56 -11.92
N ARG A 88 -42.69 5.61 -11.65
CA ARG A 88 -41.24 5.84 -11.70
C ARG A 88 -40.77 6.19 -13.11
N LEU A 89 -41.25 5.50 -14.13
CA LEU A 89 -40.92 5.77 -15.53
C LEU A 89 -41.39 7.18 -15.95
N LEU A 90 -42.63 7.56 -15.63
CA LEU A 90 -43.20 8.87 -15.93
C LEU A 90 -42.52 9.99 -15.14
N SER A 91 -42.24 9.78 -13.85
CA SER A 91 -41.48 10.71 -13.02
C SER A 91 -40.07 10.93 -13.56
N LYS A 92 -39.37 9.86 -13.96
CA LYS A 92 -38.07 9.94 -14.62
C LYS A 92 -38.14 10.69 -15.95
N ARG A 93 -39.15 10.42 -16.79
CA ARG A 93 -39.40 11.17 -18.04
C ARG A 93 -39.67 12.66 -17.77
N ARG A 94 -40.42 13.00 -16.72
CA ARG A 94 -40.70 14.38 -16.33
C ARG A 94 -39.43 15.09 -15.83
N LYS A 95 -38.64 14.44 -14.95
CA LYS A 95 -37.35 14.97 -14.48
C LYS A 95 -36.39 15.21 -15.63
N ASN A 96 -36.29 14.29 -16.58
CA ASN A 96 -35.45 14.46 -17.77
C ASN A 96 -35.93 15.65 -18.62
N ARG A 97 -37.24 15.81 -18.86
CA ARG A 97 -37.78 16.98 -19.58
C ARG A 97 -37.52 18.30 -18.85
N HIS A 98 -37.64 18.30 -17.53
CA HIS A 98 -37.34 19.48 -16.70
C HIS A 98 -35.84 19.81 -16.71
N SER A 99 -34.97 18.81 -16.58
CA SER A 99 -33.53 19.03 -16.73
C SER A 99 -33.20 19.50 -18.14
N ASP A 100 -33.84 18.98 -19.17
CA ASP A 100 -33.59 19.37 -20.56
C ASP A 100 -34.08 20.79 -20.88
N ARG A 101 -35.14 21.28 -20.21
CA ARG A 101 -35.61 22.67 -20.29
C ARG A 101 -34.80 23.63 -19.42
N ALA A 102 -34.35 23.18 -18.24
CA ALA A 102 -33.62 24.01 -17.29
C ALA A 102 -32.10 24.09 -17.55
N SER A 103 -31.52 23.16 -18.32
CA SER A 103 -30.05 23.05 -18.45
C SER A 103 -29.42 23.83 -19.59
N CYS A 104 -30.18 24.29 -20.59
CA CYS A 104 -29.61 25.05 -21.70
C CYS A 104 -30.65 25.99 -22.33
N HIS A 105 -30.33 27.28 -22.36
CA HIS A 105 -31.10 28.29 -23.08
C HIS A 105 -30.86 28.23 -24.62
N LEU A 106 -30.06 27.27 -25.09
CA LEU A 106 -29.75 27.10 -26.50
C LEU A 106 -30.92 26.47 -27.27
N PRO A 107 -31.19 26.93 -28.51
CA PRO A 107 -32.22 26.35 -29.37
C PRO A 107 -31.87 24.90 -29.71
N LYS A 108 -32.90 24.04 -29.78
CA LYS A 108 -32.77 22.62 -30.13
C LYS A 108 -33.56 22.34 -31.39
N TYR A 109 -32.96 21.59 -32.30
CA TYR A 109 -33.56 21.19 -33.58
C TYR A 109 -33.73 19.68 -33.62
N TYR A 110 -34.90 19.23 -34.10
CA TYR A 110 -35.22 17.81 -34.18
C TYR A 110 -34.68 17.21 -35.48
N SER A 111 -33.91 16.13 -35.32
CA SER A 111 -33.41 15.30 -36.39
C SER A 111 -34.38 14.18 -36.69
N VAL A 112 -35.02 14.23 -37.86
CA VAL A 112 -35.90 13.17 -38.35
C VAL A 112 -35.14 11.83 -38.53
N PRO A 113 -33.93 11.79 -39.13
CA PRO A 113 -33.23 10.52 -39.37
C PRO A 113 -32.86 9.72 -38.12
N PHE A 114 -32.63 10.41 -36.98
CA PHE A 114 -32.20 9.79 -35.72
C PHE A 114 -33.22 9.94 -34.58
N GLU A 115 -34.38 10.53 -34.88
CA GLU A 115 -35.46 10.87 -33.94
C GLU A 115 -34.94 11.54 -32.65
N LYS A 116 -34.02 12.51 -32.80
CA LYS A 116 -33.30 13.11 -31.67
C LYS A 116 -33.10 14.61 -31.84
N ASN A 117 -33.06 15.34 -30.72
CA ASN A 117 -32.75 16.77 -30.71
C ASN A 117 -31.24 17.03 -30.65
N TYR A 118 -30.76 17.98 -31.46
CA TYR A 118 -29.39 18.50 -31.49
C TYR A 118 -29.39 20.04 -31.38
N PHE A 119 -28.20 20.64 -31.18
CA PHE A 119 -28.03 22.10 -31.11
C PHE A 119 -27.72 22.77 -32.46
N PHE A 120 -27.90 22.05 -33.57
CA PHE A 120 -27.63 22.50 -34.93
C PHE A 120 -28.78 22.05 -35.86
N ARG A 121 -28.97 22.75 -36.98
CA ARG A 121 -29.95 22.36 -38.00
C ARG A 121 -29.35 21.33 -38.96
N GLU A 122 -30.19 20.58 -39.66
CA GLU A 122 -29.73 19.59 -40.65
C GLU A 122 -29.05 20.27 -41.86
N GLU A 123 -29.41 21.51 -42.18
CA GLU A 123 -28.80 22.32 -43.25
C GLU A 123 -27.36 22.77 -42.93
N ASP A 124 -27.00 22.86 -41.65
CA ASP A 124 -25.70 23.35 -41.19
C ASP A 124 -24.62 22.26 -41.12
N VAL A 125 -24.98 21.01 -41.46
CA VAL A 125 -24.13 19.84 -41.21
C VAL A 125 -23.83 19.05 -42.48
N GLU A 126 -22.53 18.91 -42.74
CA GLU A 126 -21.98 18.07 -43.80
C GLU A 126 -21.49 16.74 -43.20
N GLU A 127 -21.76 15.62 -43.87
CA GLU A 127 -21.36 14.29 -43.42
C GLU A 127 -20.60 13.52 -44.50
N GLU A 128 -19.48 12.94 -44.10
CA GLU A 128 -18.66 12.08 -44.93
C GLU A 128 -18.39 10.75 -44.22
N SER A 129 -18.20 9.69 -45.00
CA SER A 129 -17.80 8.39 -44.49
C SER A 129 -16.46 7.97 -45.08
N THR A 130 -15.53 7.55 -44.23
CA THR A 130 -14.20 7.09 -44.65
C THR A 130 -13.91 5.69 -44.13
N LEU A 131 -12.88 5.07 -44.71
CA LEU A 131 -12.28 3.85 -44.17
C LEU A 131 -11.66 4.15 -42.79
N GLY A 132 -11.69 3.16 -41.90
CA GLY A 132 -10.99 3.25 -40.63
C GLY A 132 -9.48 3.27 -40.83
N ARG A 133 -8.76 4.15 -40.14
CA ARG A 133 -7.28 4.12 -40.08
C ARG A 133 -6.84 3.53 -38.74
N GLY A 134 -5.90 2.58 -38.77
CA GLY A 134 -5.27 1.98 -37.58
C GLY A 134 -4.83 0.52 -37.81
N PRO A 135 -4.12 -0.11 -36.84
CA PRO A 135 -3.73 -1.52 -36.87
C PRO A 135 -4.93 -2.46 -36.64
N GLY A 136 -5.95 -2.33 -37.49
CA GLY A 136 -7.14 -3.18 -37.49
C GLY A 136 -7.02 -4.35 -38.47
N GLY A 137 -7.86 -5.36 -38.30
CA GLY A 137 -7.97 -6.47 -39.26
C GLY A 137 -8.67 -6.07 -40.57
N GLN A 138 -8.77 -7.02 -41.51
CA GLN A 138 -9.36 -6.83 -42.85
C GLN A 138 -10.74 -6.15 -42.83
N ALA A 139 -11.57 -6.44 -41.83
CA ALA A 139 -12.90 -5.86 -41.68
C ALA A 139 -12.89 -4.32 -41.48
N THR A 140 -11.89 -3.79 -40.79
CA THR A 140 -11.76 -2.34 -40.51
C THR A 140 -11.25 -1.57 -41.73
N ASN A 141 -10.37 -2.20 -42.51
CA ASN A 141 -9.70 -1.56 -43.64
C ASN A 141 -10.56 -1.53 -44.90
N ARG A 142 -11.49 -2.48 -45.06
CA ARG A 142 -12.36 -2.58 -46.26
C ARG A 142 -13.71 -1.88 -46.11
N ARG A 143 -14.17 -1.61 -44.88
CA ARG A 143 -15.51 -1.06 -44.62
C ARG A 143 -15.46 0.44 -44.36
N MET A 144 -16.27 1.21 -45.09
CA MET A 144 -16.55 2.63 -44.84
C MET A 144 -17.41 2.78 -43.56
N GLN A 145 -16.77 2.65 -42.39
CA GLN A 145 -17.46 2.68 -41.10
C GLN A 145 -17.24 3.98 -40.32
N THR A 146 -16.18 4.72 -40.60
CA THR A 146 -15.86 5.94 -39.86
C THR A 146 -16.73 7.09 -40.35
N ALA A 147 -17.44 7.73 -39.43
CA ALA A 147 -18.25 8.91 -39.73
C ALA A 147 -17.46 10.18 -39.43
N ILE A 148 -17.48 11.14 -40.35
CA ILE A 148 -16.95 12.48 -40.18
C ILE A 148 -18.14 13.43 -40.33
N VAL A 149 -18.41 14.23 -39.31
CA VAL A 149 -19.52 15.17 -39.28
C VAL A 149 -18.93 16.56 -39.03
N LYS A 150 -19.19 17.48 -39.96
CA LYS A 150 -18.70 18.86 -39.92
C LYS A 150 -19.88 19.81 -39.78
N HIS A 151 -19.82 20.68 -38.79
CA HIS A 151 -20.73 21.81 -38.68
C HIS A 151 -20.12 22.99 -39.41
N VAL A 152 -20.72 23.37 -40.53
CA VAL A 152 -20.20 24.40 -41.44
C VAL A 152 -20.02 25.76 -40.75
N PRO A 153 -21.03 26.32 -40.04
CA PRO A 153 -20.91 27.69 -39.53
C PRO A 153 -19.93 27.82 -38.36
N SER A 154 -19.72 26.78 -37.56
CA SER A 154 -18.73 26.82 -36.46
C SER A 154 -17.37 26.23 -36.83
N GLY A 155 -17.22 25.64 -38.01
CA GLY A 155 -16.02 24.92 -38.42
C GLY A 155 -15.65 23.70 -37.57
N LEU A 156 -16.56 23.17 -36.74
CA LEU A 156 -16.27 22.04 -35.85
C LEU A 156 -16.40 20.72 -36.61
N ILE A 157 -15.32 19.93 -36.60
CA ILE A 157 -15.25 18.63 -37.27
C ILE A 157 -15.13 17.53 -36.21
N VAL A 158 -16.03 16.56 -36.26
CA VAL A 158 -16.02 15.38 -35.39
C VAL A 158 -15.86 14.13 -36.22
N LYS A 159 -14.76 13.41 -35.99
CA LYS A 159 -14.51 12.07 -36.52
C LYS A 159 -14.82 11.03 -35.46
N PHE A 160 -15.65 10.05 -35.78
CA PHE A 160 -16.03 8.99 -34.85
C PHE A 160 -15.99 7.60 -35.50
N SER A 161 -15.29 6.67 -34.84
CA SER A 161 -15.14 5.28 -35.30
C SER A 161 -15.03 4.34 -34.10
N ARG A 162 -16.15 3.78 -33.66
CA ARG A 162 -16.18 2.84 -32.52
C ARG A 162 -17.00 1.59 -32.79
N PHE A 163 -18.11 1.73 -33.49
CA PHE A 163 -19.02 0.64 -33.80
C PHE A 163 -18.75 0.10 -35.20
N PRO A 164 -19.04 -1.18 -35.48
CA PRO A 164 -18.97 -1.73 -36.84
C PRO A 164 -20.07 -1.20 -37.75
N SER A 165 -21.16 -0.63 -37.21
CA SER A 165 -22.25 -0.02 -37.98
C SER A 165 -21.98 1.47 -38.23
N LEU A 166 -21.98 1.88 -39.50
CA LEU A 166 -21.86 3.29 -39.90
C LEU A 166 -23.00 4.14 -39.33
N TRP A 167 -24.23 3.62 -39.30
CA TRP A 167 -25.38 4.35 -38.76
C TRP A 167 -25.20 4.69 -37.27
N LEU A 168 -24.70 3.73 -36.48
CA LEU A 168 -24.40 3.97 -35.06
C LEU A 168 -23.25 4.98 -34.89
N ASN A 169 -22.24 4.94 -35.76
CA ASN A 169 -21.16 5.91 -35.74
C ASN A 169 -21.62 7.31 -36.14
N ARG A 170 -22.48 7.46 -37.16
CA ARG A 170 -23.10 8.74 -37.55
C ARG A 170 -23.89 9.34 -36.41
N ARG A 171 -24.77 8.54 -35.79
CA ARG A 171 -25.54 8.96 -34.61
C ARG A 171 -24.63 9.43 -33.48
N ALA A 172 -23.60 8.65 -33.15
CA ALA A 172 -22.67 8.99 -32.09
C ALA A 172 -21.82 10.23 -32.43
N ALA A 173 -21.42 10.41 -33.70
CA ALA A 173 -20.69 11.59 -34.18
C ALA A 173 -21.54 12.85 -34.03
N ARG A 174 -22.82 12.82 -34.44
CA ARG A 174 -23.77 13.93 -34.24
C ARG A 174 -23.99 14.27 -32.77
N GLU A 175 -24.12 13.26 -31.92
CA GLU A 175 -24.24 13.45 -30.48
C GLU A 175 -22.99 14.11 -29.88
N LEU A 176 -21.81 13.68 -30.31
CA LEU A 176 -20.55 14.28 -29.88
C LEU A 176 -20.38 15.71 -30.41
N LEU A 177 -20.72 15.97 -31.67
CA LEU A 177 -20.72 17.30 -32.26
C LEU A 177 -21.65 18.25 -31.50
N SER A 178 -22.85 17.80 -31.16
CA SER A 178 -23.79 18.57 -30.36
C SER A 178 -23.23 18.91 -28.98
N LEU A 179 -22.55 17.97 -28.31
CA LEU A 179 -21.89 18.25 -27.01
C LEU A 179 -20.72 19.23 -27.16
N ARG A 180 -19.98 19.16 -28.26
CA ARG A 180 -18.86 20.08 -28.56
C ARG A 180 -19.36 21.48 -28.91
N LEU A 181 -20.47 21.60 -29.61
CA LEU A 181 -21.12 22.89 -29.86
C LEU A 181 -21.65 23.52 -28.58
N GLU A 182 -22.26 22.72 -27.69
CA GLU A 182 -22.66 23.18 -26.36
C GLU A 182 -21.44 23.68 -25.57
N GLU A 183 -20.32 22.97 -25.62
CA GLU A 183 -19.05 23.39 -25.00
C GLU A 183 -18.49 24.67 -25.63
N HIS A 184 -18.55 24.80 -26.95
CA HIS A 184 -18.07 25.98 -27.67
C HIS A 184 -18.90 27.24 -27.32
N LEU A 185 -20.22 27.09 -27.18
CA LEU A 185 -21.12 28.21 -26.91
C LEU A 185 -21.21 28.58 -25.41
N LEU A 186 -21.22 27.58 -24.51
CA LEU A 186 -21.44 27.80 -23.07
C LEU A 186 -20.17 27.63 -22.21
N GLY A 187 -19.07 27.17 -22.79
CA GLY A 187 -17.78 26.98 -22.10
C GLY A 187 -17.91 26.11 -20.82
N PRO A 188 -17.53 26.63 -19.64
CA PRO A 188 -17.55 25.86 -18.38
C PRO A 188 -18.97 25.52 -17.89
N ALA A 189 -20.00 26.24 -18.35
CA ALA A 189 -21.39 25.98 -17.99
C ALA A 189 -22.01 24.79 -18.78
N SER A 190 -21.37 24.38 -19.88
CA SER A 190 -21.78 23.23 -20.69
C SER A 190 -21.68 21.91 -19.92
N ARG A 191 -22.32 20.85 -20.45
CA ARG A 191 -22.21 19.49 -19.87
C ARG A 191 -20.77 18.97 -19.81
N LEU A 192 -19.98 19.17 -20.87
CA LEU A 192 -18.57 18.78 -20.90
C LEU A 192 -17.71 19.65 -19.97
N GLY A 193 -17.96 20.95 -19.93
CA GLY A 193 -17.31 21.90 -19.03
C GLY A 193 -17.52 21.54 -17.56
N LYS A 194 -18.77 21.30 -17.14
CA LYS A 194 -19.12 20.85 -15.79
C LYS A 194 -18.44 19.53 -15.42
N ALA A 195 -18.40 18.57 -16.35
CA ALA A 195 -17.72 17.29 -16.14
C ALA A 195 -16.20 17.46 -15.98
N ARG A 196 -15.58 18.35 -16.77
CA ARG A 196 -14.15 18.68 -16.68
C ARG A 196 -13.82 19.30 -15.33
N VAL A 197 -14.57 20.32 -14.91
CA VAL A 197 -14.40 20.98 -13.60
C VAL A 197 -14.57 19.98 -12.45
N ALA A 198 -15.60 19.12 -12.50
CA ALA A 198 -15.80 18.09 -11.49
C ALA A 198 -14.64 17.08 -11.43
N ARG A 199 -14.09 16.68 -12.58
CA ARG A 199 -12.93 15.78 -12.67
C ARG A 199 -11.68 16.44 -12.07
N GLU A 200 -11.46 17.70 -12.36
CA GLU A 200 -10.34 18.48 -11.84
C GLU A 200 -10.42 18.65 -10.33
N ARG A 201 -11.59 19.03 -9.80
CA ARG A 201 -11.83 19.10 -8.35
C ARG A 201 -11.54 17.77 -7.65
N ARG A 202 -12.00 16.64 -8.21
CA ARG A 202 -11.70 15.30 -7.68
C ARG A 202 -10.21 14.97 -7.71
N ARG A 203 -9.49 15.38 -8.76
CA ARG A 203 -8.03 15.19 -8.85
C ARG A 203 -7.30 15.99 -7.77
N GLN A 204 -7.64 17.26 -7.60
CA GLN A 204 -7.05 18.12 -6.58
C GLN A 204 -7.33 17.59 -5.17
N GLN A 205 -8.57 17.15 -4.89
CA GLN A 205 -8.92 16.56 -3.60
C GLN A 205 -8.09 15.30 -3.31
N ARG A 206 -7.95 14.39 -4.29
CA ARG A 206 -7.09 13.19 -4.14
C ARG A 206 -5.65 13.56 -3.84
N GLN A 207 -5.08 14.54 -4.55
CA GLN A 207 -3.72 14.99 -4.31
C GLN A 207 -3.53 15.54 -2.88
N ARG A 208 -4.48 16.36 -2.40
CA ARG A 208 -4.46 16.86 -1.01
C ARG A 208 -4.55 15.72 0.01
N THR A 209 -5.42 14.74 -0.21
CA THR A 209 -5.54 13.57 0.67
C THR A 209 -4.25 12.75 0.70
N ILE A 210 -3.62 12.50 -0.45
CA ILE A 210 -2.35 11.76 -0.54
C ILE A 210 -1.24 12.53 0.19
N ALA A 211 -1.13 13.85 -0.02
CA ALA A 211 -0.14 14.67 0.66
C ALA A 211 -0.32 14.64 2.19
N TYR A 212 -1.55 14.82 2.68
CA TYR A 212 -1.88 14.72 4.10
C TYR A 212 -1.55 13.33 4.69
N LEU A 213 -1.90 12.25 3.98
CA LEU A 213 -1.62 10.89 4.45
C LEU A 213 -0.11 10.61 4.49
N ARG A 214 0.65 11.11 3.52
CA ARG A 214 2.12 11.00 3.51
C ARG A 214 2.73 11.74 4.69
N GLU A 215 2.30 12.98 4.93
CA GLU A 215 2.79 13.78 6.06
C GLU A 215 2.41 13.15 7.41
N LYS A 216 1.16 12.72 7.57
CA LYS A 216 0.70 11.99 8.76
C LYS A 216 1.50 10.71 8.97
N GLY A 217 1.76 9.96 7.89
CA GLY A 217 2.60 8.76 7.91
C GLY A 217 4.02 9.06 8.38
N ALA A 218 4.65 10.11 7.85
CA ALA A 218 5.98 10.55 8.26
C ALA A 218 6.03 10.96 9.75
N ARG A 219 5.01 11.69 10.24
CA ARG A 219 4.91 12.07 11.67
C ARG A 219 4.75 10.86 12.58
N LEU A 220 3.90 9.90 12.20
CA LEU A 220 3.72 8.66 12.95
C LEU A 220 5.00 7.82 12.94
N HIS A 221 5.65 7.70 11.78
CA HIS A 221 6.93 7.00 11.68
C HIS A 221 7.99 7.65 12.56
N ALA A 222 8.14 8.98 12.53
CA ALA A 222 9.08 9.69 13.40
C ALA A 222 8.77 9.46 14.89
N ARG A 223 7.49 9.41 15.27
CA ARG A 223 7.07 9.07 16.63
C ARG A 223 7.41 7.62 16.99
N ASP A 224 7.18 6.68 16.08
CA ASP A 224 7.43 5.26 16.31
C ASP A 224 8.94 4.95 16.33
N THR A 225 9.75 5.63 15.51
CA THR A 225 11.23 5.55 15.59
C THR A 225 11.75 6.07 16.93
N ARG A 226 11.08 7.07 17.52
CA ARG A 226 11.40 7.63 18.85
C ARG A 226 10.83 6.84 20.03
N ARG A 227 10.01 5.81 19.78
CA ARG A 227 9.56 4.91 20.85
C ARG A 227 10.64 3.86 21.09
N CYS A 228 11.61 4.23 21.90
CA CYS A 228 12.39 3.24 22.63
C CYS A 228 11.40 2.47 23.50
N ASN A 229 11.26 1.17 23.21
CA ASN A 229 10.52 0.19 24.00
C ASN A 229 11.55 -0.90 24.39
N TRP A 230 12.70 -0.49 24.91
CA TRP A 230 13.84 -1.39 25.14
C TRP A 230 13.46 -2.49 26.10
N LEU A 231 12.75 -2.14 27.17
CA LEU A 231 12.31 -3.10 28.17
C LEU A 231 11.41 -4.18 27.56
N ALA A 232 10.42 -3.80 26.76
CA ALA A 232 9.49 -4.75 26.14
C ALA A 232 10.20 -5.67 25.13
N PHE A 233 11.11 -5.12 24.33
CA PHE A 233 11.90 -5.92 23.38
C PHE A 233 12.86 -6.86 24.10
N LEU A 234 13.69 -6.34 25.01
CA LEU A 234 14.71 -7.11 25.72
C LEU A 234 14.12 -8.14 26.68
N THR A 235 12.87 -7.98 27.12
CA THR A 235 12.14 -9.02 27.88
C THR A 235 11.39 -10.02 26.99
N GLY A 236 11.40 -9.84 25.67
CA GLY A 236 10.71 -10.71 24.70
C GLY A 236 9.20 -10.48 24.61
N LYS A 237 8.66 -9.44 25.25
CA LYS A 237 7.23 -9.09 25.22
C LYS A 237 6.81 -8.42 23.91
N SER A 238 7.73 -7.73 23.23
CA SER A 238 7.48 -7.13 21.92
C SER A 238 8.55 -7.52 20.90
N PRO A 239 8.19 -7.69 19.63
CA PRO A 239 9.19 -7.87 18.58
C PRO A 239 9.89 -6.55 18.26
N LEU A 240 10.98 -6.67 17.50
CA LEU A 240 11.69 -5.56 16.90
C LEU A 240 10.74 -4.74 15.99
N PRO A 241 10.80 -3.39 15.99
CA PRO A 241 9.94 -2.58 15.12
C PRO A 241 10.19 -2.87 13.64
N ARG A 242 9.13 -2.73 12.82
CA ARG A 242 9.21 -2.94 11.36
C ARG A 242 10.29 -2.10 10.67
N ALA A 243 10.54 -0.89 11.16
CA ALA A 243 11.63 -0.04 10.67
C ALA A 243 13.00 -0.70 10.85
N ALA A 244 13.28 -1.27 12.02
CA ALA A 244 14.52 -1.98 12.29
C ALA A 244 14.60 -3.32 11.53
N VAL A 245 13.48 -4.03 11.39
CA VAL A 245 13.41 -5.25 10.56
C VAL A 245 13.69 -4.93 9.09
N SER A 246 13.17 -3.82 8.56
CA SER A 246 13.44 -3.41 7.16
C SER A 246 14.91 -3.06 6.90
N GLN A 247 15.67 -2.71 7.93
CA GLN A 247 17.12 -2.51 7.82
C GLN A 247 17.87 -3.85 7.75
N MET A 248 17.33 -4.92 8.32
CA MET A 248 17.90 -6.27 8.30
C MET A 248 17.46 -6.93 6.99
N ALA A 249 18.36 -7.26 6.08
CA ALA A 249 18.02 -7.96 4.83
C ALA A 249 17.59 -9.40 5.11
N LEU A 250 16.39 -9.57 5.66
CA LEU A 250 15.75 -10.87 5.91
C LEU A 250 15.12 -11.39 4.61
N GLU A 251 15.17 -12.71 4.42
CA GLU A 251 14.41 -13.40 3.38
C GLU A 251 12.91 -13.06 3.50
N GLU A 252 12.17 -13.03 2.38
CA GLU A 252 10.77 -12.58 2.33
C GLU A 252 9.87 -13.35 3.30
N ASP A 253 10.10 -14.66 3.47
CA ASP A 253 9.38 -15.52 4.42
C ASP A 253 9.74 -15.23 5.89
N ALA A 254 10.99 -14.86 6.16
CA ALA A 254 11.47 -14.51 7.50
C ALA A 254 11.01 -13.10 7.93
N ALA A 255 10.73 -12.20 6.99
CA ALA A 255 10.18 -10.87 7.26
C ALA A 255 8.73 -10.90 7.78
N ALA A 256 7.99 -11.99 7.52
CA ALA A 256 6.64 -12.19 8.04
C ALA A 256 6.62 -12.61 9.52
N VAL A 257 7.70 -13.25 10.00
CA VAL A 257 7.82 -13.70 11.40
C VAL A 257 8.27 -12.53 12.28
N PRO A 258 7.58 -12.26 13.41
CA PRO A 258 8.00 -11.21 14.33
C PRO A 258 9.37 -11.52 14.94
N VAL A 259 10.37 -10.70 14.64
CA VAL A 259 11.74 -10.85 15.17
C VAL A 259 11.76 -10.49 16.65
N THR A 260 11.66 -11.49 17.52
CA THR A 260 11.81 -11.35 18.98
C THR A 260 13.24 -11.66 19.41
N THR A 261 13.58 -11.37 20.67
CA THR A 261 14.88 -11.78 21.25
C THR A 261 15.11 -13.29 21.19
N ALA A 262 14.07 -14.10 21.33
CA ALA A 262 14.15 -15.55 21.20
C ALA A 262 14.55 -16.00 19.79
N VAL A 263 14.00 -15.36 18.75
CA VAL A 263 14.35 -15.62 17.34
C VAL A 263 15.79 -15.16 17.07
N LEU A 264 16.14 -13.96 17.52
CA LEU A 264 17.44 -13.35 17.26
C LEU A 264 18.62 -14.11 17.90
N PHE A 265 18.43 -14.63 19.11
CA PHE A 265 19.42 -15.44 19.83
C PHE A 265 19.22 -16.96 19.65
N GLY A 266 18.25 -17.36 18.83
CA GLY A 266 17.89 -18.74 18.54
C GLY A 266 18.17 -19.07 17.09
N SER A 267 17.13 -19.15 16.26
CA SER A 267 17.24 -19.55 14.84
C SER A 267 18.12 -18.62 14.01
N GLU A 268 18.19 -17.33 14.36
CA GLU A 268 18.90 -16.31 13.59
C GLU A 268 20.30 -15.96 14.14
N CYS A 269 20.79 -16.66 15.16
CA CYS A 269 22.05 -16.32 15.84
C CYS A 269 23.27 -16.33 14.89
N ASN A 270 23.30 -17.26 13.94
CA ASN A 270 24.40 -17.41 12.99
C ASN A 270 24.36 -16.41 11.83
N ALA A 271 23.27 -15.65 11.67
CA ALA A 271 23.04 -14.73 10.57
C ALA A 271 23.24 -13.25 10.95
N TRP A 272 23.91 -12.96 12.07
CA TRP A 272 24.10 -11.58 12.55
C TRP A 272 24.95 -10.72 11.61
N TRP A 273 25.99 -11.29 10.99
CA TRP A 273 26.87 -10.52 10.12
C TRP A 273 26.18 -9.94 8.87
N PRO A 274 25.44 -10.73 8.05
CA PRO A 274 24.66 -10.18 6.94
C PRO A 274 23.67 -9.09 7.38
N LYS A 275 23.02 -9.27 8.53
CA LYS A 275 22.04 -8.32 9.08
C LYS A 275 22.70 -7.01 9.52
N LEU A 276 23.83 -7.07 10.23
CA LEU A 276 24.63 -5.90 10.64
C LEU A 276 25.11 -5.12 9.43
N ARG A 277 25.66 -5.80 8.42
CA ARG A 277 26.14 -5.16 7.19
C ARG A 277 25.02 -4.43 6.47
N ALA A 278 23.94 -5.13 6.13
CA ALA A 278 22.81 -4.55 5.40
C ALA A 278 22.17 -3.37 6.15
N ALA A 279 22.04 -3.48 7.48
CA ALA A 279 21.46 -2.41 8.28
C ALA A 279 22.37 -1.18 8.33
N THR A 280 23.69 -1.37 8.36
CA THR A 280 24.67 -0.28 8.37
C THR A 280 24.70 0.44 7.02
N GLU A 281 24.69 -0.30 5.91
CA GLU A 281 24.61 0.29 4.57
C GLU A 281 23.33 1.11 4.38
N ARG A 282 22.19 0.60 4.88
CA ARG A 282 20.90 1.33 4.84
C ARG A 282 20.88 2.56 5.76
N ALA A 283 21.51 2.49 6.93
CA ALA A 283 21.64 3.64 7.83
C ALA A 283 22.55 4.73 7.23
N ALA A 284 23.65 4.33 6.59
CA ALA A 284 24.54 5.23 5.87
C ALA A 284 23.85 5.87 4.65
N ALA A 285 23.01 5.13 3.92
CA ALA A 285 22.25 5.66 2.79
C ALA A 285 21.16 6.67 3.22
N ALA A 286 20.49 6.43 4.35
CA ALA A 286 19.48 7.34 4.88
C ALA A 286 20.10 8.68 5.33
N THR A 287 21.25 8.64 5.99
CA THR A 287 21.98 9.84 6.44
C THR A 287 22.54 10.66 5.28
N ALA A 288 23.00 10.01 4.21
CA ALA A 288 23.43 10.69 2.98
C ALA A 288 22.30 11.51 2.33
N ALA A 289 21.04 11.07 2.45
CA ALA A 289 19.89 11.81 1.93
C ALA A 289 19.52 13.05 2.78
N ASP A 290 19.79 13.01 4.08
CA ASP A 290 19.46 14.07 5.04
C ASP A 290 20.61 15.08 5.28
N GLY A 291 21.76 14.89 4.63
CA GLY A 291 22.91 15.81 4.69
C GLY A 291 23.67 15.82 6.03
N SER A 292 23.32 14.93 6.96
CA SER A 292 24.05 14.72 8.21
C SER A 292 25.02 13.55 8.08
N GLY A 293 26.29 13.74 8.46
CA GLY A 293 27.36 12.75 8.31
C GLY A 293 27.03 11.33 8.80
N GLY A 294 27.48 10.33 8.03
CA GLY A 294 27.04 8.93 8.07
C GLY A 294 27.53 8.06 9.23
N ASP A 295 27.30 8.49 10.47
CA ASP A 295 27.66 7.74 11.69
C ASP A 295 26.43 7.21 12.46
N ASP A 296 25.30 6.97 11.78
CA ASP A 296 24.10 6.46 12.43
C ASP A 296 24.21 4.97 12.77
N VAL A 297 23.92 4.65 14.03
CA VAL A 297 23.91 3.28 14.54
C VAL A 297 22.70 2.53 13.95
N PRO A 298 22.86 1.29 13.44
CA PRO A 298 21.73 0.48 13.00
C PRO A 298 20.63 0.37 14.06
N LEU A 299 19.35 0.50 13.68
CA LEU A 299 18.24 0.58 14.64
C LEU A 299 18.18 -0.66 15.55
N PHE A 300 18.38 -1.86 15.00
CA PHE A 300 18.32 -3.06 15.82
C PHE A 300 19.45 -3.12 16.87
N VAL A 301 20.63 -2.57 16.57
CA VAL A 301 21.73 -2.41 17.54
C VAL A 301 21.33 -1.40 18.62
N GLN A 302 20.62 -0.32 18.27
CA GLN A 302 20.09 0.63 19.26
C GLN A 302 19.07 -0.01 20.21
N TYR A 303 18.29 -1.00 19.75
CA TYR A 303 17.35 -1.76 20.58
C TYR A 303 18.02 -2.83 21.44
N LEU A 304 19.07 -3.48 20.93
CA LEU A 304 19.85 -4.49 21.68
C LEU A 304 20.72 -3.87 22.77
N PHE A 305 21.30 -2.71 22.47
CA PHE A 305 22.19 -1.99 23.35
C PHE A 305 21.54 -0.64 23.68
N PRO A 306 20.62 -0.60 24.66
CA PRO A 306 19.96 0.63 25.07
C PRO A 306 20.98 1.61 25.65
N ALA A 307 20.94 2.87 25.22
CA ALA A 307 21.76 3.95 25.76
C ALA A 307 21.06 5.29 25.55
N VAL A 308 21.21 6.18 26.54
CA VAL A 308 20.59 7.49 26.63
C VAL A 308 21.59 8.56 26.21
N CYS A 309 21.19 9.41 25.26
CA CYS A 309 21.97 10.58 24.85
C CYS A 309 21.54 11.82 25.67
N PRO A 310 22.33 12.91 25.70
CA PRO A 310 21.90 14.14 26.37
C PRO A 310 20.55 14.67 25.88
N ASP A 311 20.31 14.54 24.57
CA ASP A 311 19.06 14.95 23.91
C ASP A 311 17.90 13.96 24.11
N SER A 312 18.12 12.86 24.84
CA SER A 312 17.10 11.86 25.07
C SER A 312 15.95 12.41 25.91
N SER A 313 14.75 12.03 25.49
CA SER A 313 13.49 12.42 26.11
C SER A 313 13.35 11.85 27.53
N ARG A 314 12.49 12.47 28.35
CA ARG A 314 12.18 11.95 29.68
C ARG A 314 11.72 10.48 29.66
N ALA A 315 10.91 10.11 28.67
CA ALA A 315 10.42 8.73 28.51
C ALA A 315 11.57 7.72 28.28
N GLU A 316 12.58 8.08 27.49
CA GLU A 316 13.76 7.21 27.27
C GLU A 316 14.58 7.04 28.55
N ARG A 317 14.66 8.09 29.38
CA ARG A 317 15.34 8.03 30.68
C ARG A 317 14.60 7.13 31.66
N ASP A 318 13.27 7.25 31.71
CA ASP A 318 12.41 6.42 32.55
C ASP A 318 12.46 4.94 32.11
N GLU A 319 12.45 4.67 30.80
CA GLU A 319 12.66 3.32 30.25
C GLU A 319 14.03 2.74 30.61
N MET A 320 15.10 3.54 30.49
CA MET A 320 16.44 3.11 30.85
C MET A 320 16.53 2.72 32.33
N GLU A 321 15.89 3.47 33.22
CA GLU A 321 15.86 3.15 34.64
C GLU A 321 15.12 1.82 34.91
N ALA A 322 14.03 1.57 34.18
CA ALA A 322 13.33 0.29 34.22
C ALA A 322 14.20 -0.86 33.67
N CYS A 323 15.01 -0.62 32.64
CA CYS A 323 15.98 -1.58 32.11
C CYS A 323 17.08 -1.90 33.12
N LYS A 324 17.63 -0.91 33.84
CA LYS A 324 18.65 -1.13 34.87
C LYS A 324 18.15 -2.05 35.97
N SER A 325 16.88 -1.94 36.35
CA SER A 325 16.27 -2.72 37.43
C SER A 325 15.97 -4.17 37.05
N ASN A 326 15.98 -4.51 35.75
CA ASN A 326 15.53 -5.81 35.26
C ASN A 326 16.69 -6.77 34.94
N LYS A 327 16.71 -7.93 35.62
CA LYS A 327 17.74 -8.97 35.40
C LYS A 327 17.68 -9.60 34.00
N ALA A 328 16.49 -9.84 33.45
CA ALA A 328 16.32 -10.45 32.12
C ALA A 328 16.89 -9.55 31.01
N VAL A 329 16.77 -8.23 31.17
CA VAL A 329 17.40 -7.25 30.28
C VAL A 329 18.92 -7.43 30.30
N ARG A 330 19.55 -7.45 31.47
CA ARG A 330 21.01 -7.65 31.58
C ARG A 330 21.46 -8.97 30.96
N THR A 331 20.71 -10.06 31.16
CA THR A 331 21.01 -11.36 30.55
C THR A 331 20.95 -11.31 29.03
N ASN A 332 19.92 -10.69 28.44
CA ASN A 332 19.79 -10.62 26.99
C ASN A 332 20.76 -9.63 26.35
N VAL A 333 21.11 -8.53 27.04
CA VAL A 333 22.19 -7.63 26.61
C VAL A 333 23.54 -8.34 26.66
N TRP A 334 23.78 -9.18 27.67
CA TRP A 334 24.98 -10.01 27.73
C TRP A 334 25.04 -11.02 26.57
N ARG A 335 23.93 -11.70 26.25
CA ARG A 335 23.84 -12.58 25.07
C ARG A 335 24.12 -11.82 23.78
N ALA A 336 23.55 -10.61 23.65
CA ALA A 336 23.82 -9.73 22.52
C ALA A 336 25.30 -9.35 22.44
N LEU A 337 25.94 -9.04 23.57
CA LEU A 337 27.36 -8.72 23.63
C LEU A 337 28.23 -9.91 23.20
N ALA A 338 27.90 -11.12 23.64
CA ALA A 338 28.60 -12.34 23.25
C ALA A 338 28.54 -12.56 21.72
N CYS A 339 27.32 -12.57 21.15
CA CYS A 339 27.15 -12.70 19.70
C CYS A 339 27.83 -11.55 18.93
N PHE A 340 27.76 -10.32 19.44
CA PHE A 340 28.41 -9.18 18.82
C PHE A 340 29.93 -9.32 18.81
N CYS A 341 30.55 -9.76 19.92
CA CYS A 341 31.99 -10.02 19.98
C CYS A 341 32.42 -11.11 18.99
N GLU A 342 31.67 -12.22 18.90
CA GLU A 342 31.95 -13.33 17.99
C GLU A 342 31.90 -12.89 16.52
N VAL A 343 30.99 -11.97 16.16
CA VAL A 343 30.93 -11.40 14.81
C VAL A 343 32.25 -10.73 14.41
N PHE A 344 33.01 -10.16 15.36
CA PHE A 344 34.33 -9.56 15.12
C PHE A 344 35.51 -10.51 15.40
N GLY A 345 35.25 -11.80 15.62
CA GLY A 345 36.29 -12.79 15.94
C GLY A 345 36.88 -12.62 17.34
N LEU A 346 36.10 -12.09 18.28
CA LEU A 346 36.47 -11.91 19.69
C LEU A 346 35.69 -12.88 20.58
N ARG A 347 36.32 -13.31 21.67
CA ARG A 347 35.71 -14.17 22.69
C ARG A 347 35.57 -13.40 23.99
N LEU A 348 34.35 -13.37 24.53
CA LEU A 348 34.07 -12.85 25.86
C LEU A 348 34.07 -14.00 26.87
N ARG A 349 35.01 -14.00 27.81
CA ARG A 349 35.10 -14.98 28.90
C ARG A 349 34.67 -14.35 30.21
N HIS A 350 33.86 -15.07 30.97
CA HIS A 350 33.46 -14.69 32.32
C HIS A 350 34.21 -15.57 33.32
N ILE A 351 35.04 -14.94 34.15
CA ILE A 351 35.74 -15.59 35.25
C ILE A 351 34.89 -15.38 36.49
N PRO A 352 34.29 -16.45 37.05
CA PRO A 352 33.55 -16.35 38.30
C PRO A 352 34.48 -15.91 39.42
N ALA A 353 33.94 -15.20 40.40
CA ALA A 353 34.70 -14.80 41.57
C ALA A 353 35.17 -16.04 42.35
N SER A 354 36.46 -16.09 42.70
CA SER A 354 37.03 -17.17 43.52
C SER A 354 36.78 -16.96 45.01
N ALA A 355 36.43 -15.73 45.44
CA ALA A 355 36.14 -15.35 46.82
C ALA A 355 34.87 -14.49 46.91
N PRO A 356 34.12 -14.51 48.04
CA PRO A 356 32.85 -13.78 48.20
C PRO A 356 32.98 -12.25 48.11
N THR A 357 34.19 -11.72 48.32
CA THR A 357 34.50 -10.28 48.24
C THR A 357 34.85 -9.83 46.82
N GLU A 358 35.13 -10.76 45.90
CA GLU A 358 35.51 -10.44 44.53
C GLU A 358 34.28 -10.37 43.62
N THR A 359 34.19 -9.31 42.82
CA THR A 359 33.18 -9.25 41.76
C THR A 359 33.64 -10.07 40.57
N SER A 360 32.71 -10.76 39.90
CA SER A 360 33.03 -11.52 38.68
C SER A 360 33.71 -10.65 37.63
N ARG A 361 34.68 -11.23 36.91
CA ARG A 361 35.53 -10.51 35.94
C ARG A 361 35.22 -10.97 34.52
N ALA A 362 34.99 -10.03 33.62
CA ALA A 362 34.90 -10.31 32.19
C ALA A 362 36.24 -10.02 31.50
N ILE A 363 36.65 -10.89 30.59
CA ILE A 363 37.85 -10.73 29.76
C ILE A 363 37.42 -10.85 28.30
N LEU A 364 37.82 -9.88 27.48
CA LEU A 364 37.65 -9.91 26.04
C LEU A 364 39.00 -10.18 25.39
N GLU A 365 39.08 -11.23 24.58
CA GLU A 365 40.32 -11.68 23.91
C GLU A 365 40.08 -12.07 22.46
N LYS A 366 41.16 -12.15 21.67
CA LYS A 366 41.11 -12.60 20.27
C LYS A 366 40.81 -14.10 20.21
N ASP A 367 39.83 -14.49 19.40
CA ASP A 367 39.38 -15.87 19.34
C ASP A 367 40.17 -16.70 18.30
N GLY A 368 41.48 -16.85 18.50
CA GLY A 368 42.33 -17.73 17.66
C GLY A 368 42.13 -17.54 16.15
N LEU A 369 41.72 -18.61 15.46
CA LEU A 369 41.44 -18.61 14.01
C LEU A 369 40.28 -17.69 13.62
N ASN A 370 39.23 -17.59 14.45
CA ASN A 370 38.08 -16.73 14.19
C ASN A 370 38.48 -15.25 14.13
N TRP A 371 39.46 -14.83 14.95
CA TRP A 371 40.03 -13.49 14.85
C TRP A 371 40.66 -13.26 13.48
N ILE A 372 41.45 -14.21 12.96
CA ILE A 372 42.13 -14.07 11.67
C ILE A 372 41.11 -13.94 10.53
N GLU A 373 40.07 -14.78 10.52
CA GLU A 373 39.03 -14.75 9.49
C GLU A 373 38.17 -13.49 9.54
N HIS A 374 37.81 -13.04 10.74
CA HIS A 374 36.86 -11.95 10.93
C HIS A 374 37.52 -10.59 11.20
N ARG A 375 38.85 -10.53 11.21
CA ARG A 375 39.62 -9.29 11.39
C ARG A 375 39.19 -8.17 10.43
N SER A 376 38.91 -8.52 9.18
CA SER A 376 38.48 -7.59 8.13
C SER A 376 37.15 -6.90 8.43
N ARG A 377 36.34 -7.47 9.33
CA ARG A 377 35.08 -6.87 9.80
C ARG A 377 35.35 -5.73 10.79
N MET A 378 36.43 -5.81 11.56
CA MET A 378 36.88 -4.78 12.49
C MET A 378 37.74 -3.72 11.79
N ILE A 379 38.67 -4.15 10.94
CA ILE A 379 39.75 -3.31 10.40
C ILE A 379 39.73 -3.34 8.87
N LYS A 380 39.76 -2.16 8.24
CA LYS A 380 39.95 -2.01 6.79
C LYS A 380 41.01 -0.94 6.54
N ASN A 381 42.05 -1.29 5.76
CA ASN A 381 43.16 -0.40 5.43
C ASN A 381 43.85 0.23 6.65
N GLY A 382 44.01 -0.54 7.74
CA GLY A 382 44.64 -0.06 8.98
C GLY A 382 43.78 0.84 9.87
N SER A 383 42.57 1.21 9.42
CA SER A 383 41.59 2.01 10.17
C SER A 383 40.38 1.16 10.57
N LEU A 384 39.58 1.67 11.51
CA LEU A 384 38.37 1.01 11.97
C LEU A 384 37.28 1.02 10.87
N THR A 385 36.54 -0.08 10.70
CA THR A 385 35.41 -0.09 9.76
C THR A 385 34.29 0.83 10.26
N GLN A 386 33.49 1.39 9.34
CA GLN A 386 32.34 2.24 9.70
C GLN A 386 31.36 1.55 10.67
N LEU A 387 31.13 0.24 10.48
CA LEU A 387 30.34 -0.58 11.42
C LEU A 387 30.95 -0.58 12.82
N ALA A 388 32.25 -0.86 12.94
CA ALA A 388 32.91 -0.92 14.23
C ALA A 388 32.97 0.47 14.90
N ARG A 389 33.22 1.53 14.11
CA ARG A 389 33.26 2.91 14.56
C ARG A 389 31.93 3.39 15.16
N THR A 390 30.81 2.96 14.60
CA THR A 390 29.46 3.33 15.08
C THR A 390 28.95 2.42 16.19
N CYS A 391 29.14 1.10 16.07
CA CYS A 391 28.54 0.14 16.99
C CYS A 391 29.29 -0.01 18.32
N TRP A 392 30.64 -0.02 18.34
CA TRP A 392 31.40 -0.20 19.59
C TRP A 392 31.14 0.89 20.64
N PRO A 393 31.08 2.19 20.28
CA PRO A 393 30.70 3.24 21.22
C PRO A 393 29.30 3.04 21.79
N ARG A 394 28.32 2.62 20.97
CA ARG A 394 26.96 2.32 21.43
C ARG A 394 26.94 1.16 22.42
N VAL A 395 27.60 0.05 22.08
CA VAL A 395 27.70 -1.13 22.94
C VAL A 395 28.35 -0.76 24.28
N TYR A 396 29.49 -0.08 24.23
CA TYR A 396 30.20 0.35 25.43
C TYR A 396 29.35 1.25 26.33
N MET A 397 28.58 2.17 25.74
CA MET A 397 27.68 3.02 26.50
C MET A 397 26.53 2.28 27.16
N SER A 398 25.92 1.36 26.42
CA SER A 398 24.85 0.55 26.96
C SER A 398 25.31 -0.25 28.19
N LEU A 399 26.50 -0.86 28.12
CA LEU A 399 27.06 -1.60 29.25
C LEU A 399 27.32 -0.70 30.46
N ARG A 400 27.80 0.53 30.25
CA ARG A 400 28.02 1.49 31.34
C ARG A 400 26.71 1.95 31.98
N GLU A 401 25.70 2.26 31.17
CA GLU A 401 24.41 2.73 31.66
C GLU A 401 23.63 1.64 32.38
N LEU A 402 23.71 0.38 31.92
CA LEU A 402 23.06 -0.76 32.58
C LEU A 402 23.80 -1.25 33.84
N GLY A 403 24.94 -0.66 34.20
CA GLY A 403 25.75 -1.06 35.35
C GLY A 403 26.59 -2.32 35.13
N MET A 404 26.76 -2.77 33.88
CA MET A 404 27.60 -3.92 33.48
C MET A 404 29.08 -3.51 33.43
N THR A 405 29.62 -3.15 34.58
CA THR A 405 30.94 -2.53 34.69
C THR A 405 32.10 -3.48 34.36
N SER A 406 31.96 -4.78 34.64
CA SER A 406 32.93 -5.81 34.28
C SER A 406 33.11 -5.92 32.77
N GLU A 407 32.02 -5.98 32.03
CA GLU A 407 31.97 -6.12 30.58
C GLU A 407 32.45 -4.84 29.91
N ALA A 408 31.98 -3.68 30.37
CA ALA A 408 32.45 -2.39 29.86
C ALA A 408 33.97 -2.22 30.05
N ARG A 409 34.51 -2.64 31.21
CA ARG A 409 35.95 -2.65 31.48
C ARG A 409 36.69 -3.62 30.55
N ALA A 410 36.14 -4.80 30.29
CA ALA A 410 36.74 -5.77 29.38
C ALA A 410 36.93 -5.20 27.97
N VAL A 411 35.91 -4.52 27.43
CA VAL A 411 35.97 -3.84 26.12
C VAL A 411 37.06 -2.77 26.10
N ALA A 412 37.08 -1.89 27.10
CA ALA A 412 38.09 -0.83 27.17
C ALA A 412 39.53 -1.38 27.34
N LEU A 413 39.70 -2.43 28.15
CA LEU A 413 40.99 -3.08 28.37
C LEU A 413 41.50 -3.80 27.12
N PHE A 414 40.61 -4.41 26.33
CA PHE A 414 40.98 -5.03 25.06
C PHE A 414 41.66 -4.03 24.13
N PHE A 415 41.00 -2.91 23.81
CA PHE A 415 41.59 -1.91 22.92
C PHE A 415 42.87 -1.27 23.51
N LYS A 416 42.95 -1.06 24.83
CA LYS A 416 44.18 -0.59 25.49
C LYS A 416 45.34 -1.59 25.34
N LYS A 417 45.08 -2.88 25.49
CA LYS A 417 46.09 -3.94 25.29
C LYS A 417 46.57 -3.96 23.84
N GLU A 418 45.66 -3.79 22.88
CA GLU A 418 46.01 -3.72 21.46
C GLU A 418 46.88 -2.52 21.11
N VAL A 419 46.59 -1.33 21.65
CA VAL A 419 47.46 -0.16 21.49
C VAL A 419 48.86 -0.41 22.07
N LYS A 420 48.95 -1.03 23.26
CA LYS A 420 50.24 -1.35 23.89
C LYS A 420 51.02 -2.42 23.11
N ALA A 421 50.34 -3.46 22.62
CA ALA A 421 50.96 -4.54 21.86
C ALA A 421 51.43 -4.09 20.48
N ALA A 422 50.80 -3.06 19.90
CA ALA A 422 51.11 -2.58 18.56
C ALA A 422 52.17 -1.46 18.51
N ALA A 423 52.76 -1.04 19.63
CA ALA A 423 53.67 0.12 19.79
C ALA A 423 54.96 0.15 18.92
N GLY A 424 55.07 -0.70 17.89
CA GLY A 424 56.12 -0.71 16.86
C GLY A 424 55.65 -1.06 15.44
N SER A 425 54.34 -1.04 15.14
CA SER A 425 53.80 -1.36 13.80
C SER A 425 52.67 -0.41 13.39
N ALA A 426 52.44 -0.20 12.08
CA ALA A 426 51.31 0.58 11.53
C ALA A 426 49.91 0.08 11.98
N SER A 427 49.86 -1.05 12.68
CA SER A 427 48.67 -1.64 13.32
C SER A 427 48.15 -0.90 14.57
N VAL A 428 48.72 0.25 14.99
CA VAL A 428 48.26 1.03 16.16
C VAL A 428 47.00 1.85 15.88
N VAL A 429 46.82 2.29 14.62
CA VAL A 429 45.86 3.36 14.27
C VAL A 429 44.41 2.99 14.62
N TRP A 430 43.93 1.81 14.22
CA TRP A 430 42.55 1.40 14.47
C TRP A 430 42.20 1.23 15.97
N ALA A 431 43.12 0.76 16.80
CA ALA A 431 42.85 0.51 18.22
C ALA A 431 42.84 1.82 19.01
N ALA A 432 43.70 2.76 18.64
CA ALA A 432 43.67 4.13 19.16
C ALA A 432 42.39 4.86 18.74
N GLU A 433 42.00 4.74 17.46
CA GLU A 433 40.74 5.28 16.92
C GLU A 433 39.53 4.73 17.68
N ALA A 434 39.50 3.42 17.96
CA ALA A 434 38.44 2.80 18.74
C ALA A 434 38.34 3.40 20.16
N LEU A 435 39.47 3.54 20.87
CA LEU A 435 39.51 4.17 22.20
C LEU A 435 39.04 5.63 22.17
N GLU A 436 39.43 6.37 21.14
CA GLU A 436 38.98 7.75 20.94
C GLU A 436 37.46 7.81 20.72
N CYS A 437 36.90 6.92 19.90
CA CYS A 437 35.45 6.83 19.69
C CYS A 437 34.70 6.49 20.99
N LEU A 438 35.23 5.58 21.81
CA LEU A 438 34.66 5.27 23.14
C LEU A 438 34.71 6.51 24.05
N ALA A 439 35.85 7.20 24.10
CA ALA A 439 36.04 8.39 24.94
C ALA A 439 35.17 9.57 24.49
N GLU A 440 35.04 9.79 23.18
CA GLU A 440 34.15 10.79 22.57
C GLU A 440 32.70 10.52 22.97
N ALA A 441 32.24 9.27 22.89
CA ALA A 441 30.92 8.93 23.38
C ALA A 441 30.77 9.32 24.86
N VAL A 442 31.78 9.04 25.71
CA VAL A 442 31.74 9.39 27.15
C VAL A 442 31.67 10.89 27.36
N ARG A 443 32.37 11.67 26.55
CA ARG A 443 32.32 13.13 26.59
C ARG A 443 30.94 13.64 26.17
N ARG A 444 30.36 13.08 25.10
CA ARG A 444 29.00 13.42 24.65
C ARG A 444 27.97 13.14 25.72
N SER A 445 28.03 12.03 26.45
CA SER A 445 27.05 11.75 27.51
C SER A 445 27.14 12.71 28.72
N LYS A 446 28.27 13.39 28.91
CA LYS A 446 28.50 14.33 30.03
C LYS A 446 28.22 15.79 29.70
N SER A 447 28.34 16.21 28.44
CA SER A 447 28.23 17.62 28.04
C SER A 447 27.08 17.85 27.06
N PRO A 448 26.02 18.60 27.44
CA PRO A 448 24.98 19.01 26.50
C PRO A 448 25.49 19.99 25.42
N ALA A 449 26.65 20.64 25.63
CA ALA A 449 27.21 21.65 24.71
C ALA A 449 28.13 21.06 23.62
N ALA A 450 28.73 19.88 23.83
CA ALA A 450 29.69 19.30 22.89
C ALA A 450 29.04 18.68 21.63
N ALA A 451 27.76 18.30 21.70
CA ALA A 451 27.05 17.66 20.59
C ALA A 451 26.83 18.59 19.37
N GLN A 452 26.75 19.90 19.58
CA GLN A 452 26.62 20.88 18.50
C GLN A 452 27.94 21.16 17.78
N MET A 453 29.09 21.11 18.47
CA MET A 453 30.40 21.41 17.87
C MET A 453 30.98 20.24 17.07
N SER A 454 30.73 18.99 17.47
CA SER A 454 31.24 17.81 16.76
C SER A 454 30.57 17.56 15.39
N ARG A 455 29.35 18.08 15.18
CA ARG A 455 28.67 18.03 13.87
C ARG A 455 29.34 18.97 12.86
N VAL A 456 30.01 20.02 13.33
CA VAL A 456 30.66 21.05 12.49
C VAL A 456 32.12 20.69 12.20
N THR A 457 32.84 20.08 13.14
CA THR A 457 34.27 19.76 12.96
C THR A 457 34.51 18.61 11.99
N PHE A 458 33.62 17.61 11.92
CA PHE A 458 33.76 16.50 10.97
C PHE A 458 33.47 16.89 9.51
N SER A 459 32.67 17.95 9.29
CA SER A 459 32.43 18.52 7.96
C SER A 459 33.62 19.26 7.37
N ARG A 460 34.61 19.65 8.20
CA ARG A 460 35.71 20.51 7.78
C ARG A 460 36.99 19.73 7.45
N ALA A 461 37.08 18.45 7.84
CA ALA A 461 38.21 17.58 7.53
C ALA A 461 38.13 16.90 6.15
N THR A 462 37.01 17.00 5.43
CA THR A 462 36.80 16.39 4.09
C THR A 462 36.77 17.41 2.94
N ARG A 463 37.15 18.67 3.19
CA ARG A 463 37.32 19.72 2.15
C ARG A 463 38.70 20.36 2.26
N GLY A 464 39.72 19.52 2.17
CA GLY A 464 41.12 19.94 2.17
C GLY A 464 41.94 18.96 1.37
N GLU A 465 41.67 18.89 0.07
CA GLU A 465 42.58 18.58 -1.03
C GLU A 465 41.96 19.10 -2.33
#